data_AF-A0A8S2MZI8-F1
#
_entry.id   AF-A0A8S2MZI8-F1
#
_cell.length_a   1.000
_cell.length_b   1.000
_cell.length_c   1.000
_cell.angle_alpha   90.00
_cell.angle_beta   90.00
_cell.angle_gamma   90.00
#
_symmetry.space_group_name_H-M   'P 1'
#
loop_
_entity.id
_entity.type
_entity.pdbx_description
1 polymer ?
#
loop_
_entity_poly.entity_id
_entity_poly.type
_entity_poly.pdbx_seq_one_letter_code
_entity_poly.pdbx_strand_id
1 'polypeptide(L)'
;MSYWKSSTGTGVFVFSGYVAAQFAGPSIILSFGIAGIAACLCGLSYAELSSMIPISGSAYTYTYTSLGEIFAWIVGWDLLLQYICAGATVSVGWSGYVVSLFQRLFNIEAIHAITRPPFRWNETTSSIVKTDGGINLPAICIVFVVTIILLIGVRESLRFNLVIVTIKLCVILLFTGVAFFYVKLDNYKPFIPPNQGTFNQFGVTGMLHASTILFFAYIGFDAVATAAQETKTPEKDVPRGILLSLLLSAVIYILVSIALIGVVCYKNLDVSYPLSLAMEMIGSDRLAVIVDLGIVLSLTGVILVNILAPSRILMTMAQDGLFMPFIAKLHPTFKTPYRATIITGLIIYFVYGIRHSKNYQETIPWADIQQDNYQRQFSLETMKLLNSEELSLAKE
;
A
#
# COMPACT_ATOMS: atom_id res chain seq x y z
N MET A 1 5.51 -5.72 -18.93
CA MET A 1 4.93 -6.41 -17.75
C MET A 1 5.85 -6.38 -16.52
N SER A 2 7.18 -6.45 -16.68
CA SER A 2 8.16 -6.27 -15.56
C SER A 2 8.05 -4.94 -14.81
N TYR A 3 7.49 -3.91 -15.44
CA TYR A 3 7.44 -2.54 -14.91
C TYR A 3 6.24 -2.25 -13.97
N TRP A 4 5.37 -3.22 -13.74
CA TRP A 4 4.22 -3.11 -12.80
C TRP A 4 4.62 -3.24 -11.32
N LYS A 5 5.91 -3.44 -11.04
CA LYS A 5 6.46 -3.69 -9.69
C LYS A 5 6.19 -2.54 -8.72
N SER A 6 6.18 -1.30 -9.21
CA SER A 6 6.14 -0.06 -8.43
C SER A 6 4.72 0.37 -8.01
N SER A 7 3.72 0.23 -8.89
CA SER A 7 2.40 0.81 -8.66
C SER A 7 1.60 0.11 -7.56
N THR A 8 1.75 -1.20 -7.37
CA THR A 8 0.93 -1.95 -6.40
C THR A 8 1.66 -2.22 -5.10
N GLY A 9 1.30 -1.48 -4.05
CA GLY A 9 1.88 -1.63 -2.71
C GLY A 9 0.87 -1.43 -1.59
N THR A 10 1.31 -0.82 -0.51
CA THR A 10 0.56 -0.63 0.75
C THR A 10 -0.78 0.11 0.57
N GLY A 11 -0.94 0.90 -0.50
CA GLY A 11 -2.20 1.54 -0.83
C GLY A 11 -3.37 0.56 -1.00
N VAL A 12 -3.19 -0.54 -1.74
CA VAL A 12 -4.26 -1.53 -1.93
C VAL A 12 -4.30 -2.57 -0.80
N PHE A 13 -3.15 -2.91 -0.21
CA PHE A 13 -3.08 -3.98 0.79
C PHE A 13 -3.38 -3.54 2.22
N VAL A 14 -3.17 -2.27 2.57
CA VAL A 14 -3.35 -1.78 3.96
C VAL A 14 -4.32 -0.61 3.99
N PHE A 15 -4.11 0.40 3.14
CA PHE A 15 -4.95 1.60 3.19
C PHE A 15 -6.39 1.34 2.76
N SER A 16 -6.65 0.31 1.95
CA SER A 16 -8.01 -0.10 1.60
C SER A 16 -8.87 -0.39 2.84
N GLY A 17 -8.32 -1.06 3.85
CA GLY A 17 -9.03 -1.34 5.09
C GLY A 17 -9.24 -0.08 5.94
N TYR A 18 -8.13 0.61 6.26
CA TYR A 18 -8.14 1.83 7.07
C TYR A 18 -9.06 2.92 6.49
N VAL A 19 -8.94 3.21 5.19
CA VAL A 19 -9.72 4.27 4.54
C VAL A 19 -11.20 3.90 4.46
N ALA A 20 -11.52 2.62 4.28
CA ALA A 20 -12.90 2.16 4.37
C ALA A 20 -13.45 2.33 5.78
N ALA A 21 -12.68 1.94 6.80
CA ALA A 21 -13.12 2.00 8.18
C ALA A 21 -13.30 3.43 8.70
N GLN A 22 -12.43 4.37 8.32
CA GLN A 22 -12.37 5.70 8.92
C GLN A 22 -13.03 6.81 8.07
N PHE A 23 -13.09 6.66 6.74
CA PHE A 23 -13.50 7.77 5.86
C PHE A 23 -14.60 7.43 4.86
N ALA A 24 -14.51 6.32 4.13
CA ALA A 24 -15.39 6.09 2.97
C ALA A 24 -16.48 5.05 3.22
N GLY A 25 -16.25 4.09 4.10
CA GLY A 25 -17.08 2.88 4.15
C GLY A 25 -17.08 2.12 2.82
N PRO A 26 -18.21 1.51 2.42
CA PRO A 26 -18.32 0.80 1.15
C PRO A 26 -18.08 1.68 -0.09
N SER A 27 -18.27 3.00 0.02
CA SER A 27 -18.02 3.95 -1.06
C SER A 27 -16.55 4.10 -1.46
N ILE A 28 -15.63 3.42 -0.75
CA ILE A 28 -14.21 3.33 -1.12
C ILE A 28 -14.00 2.85 -2.57
N ILE A 29 -14.93 2.05 -3.09
CA ILE A 29 -14.95 1.60 -4.49
C ILE A 29 -14.98 2.80 -5.45
N LEU A 30 -15.82 3.81 -5.16
CA LEU A 30 -15.87 5.05 -5.93
C LEU A 30 -14.61 5.89 -5.71
N SER A 31 -14.11 5.96 -4.47
CA SER A 31 -12.88 6.68 -4.14
C SER A 31 -11.68 6.17 -4.94
N PHE A 32 -11.52 4.85 -5.09
CA PHE A 32 -10.49 4.25 -5.94
C PHE A 32 -10.69 4.57 -7.42
N GLY A 33 -11.93 4.60 -7.90
CA GLY A 33 -12.26 4.99 -9.27
C GLY A 33 -11.88 6.45 -9.56
N ILE A 34 -12.26 7.37 -8.69
CA ILE A 34 -11.92 8.80 -8.80
C ILE A 34 -10.40 8.99 -8.79
N ALA A 35 -9.71 8.36 -7.83
CA ALA A 35 -8.25 8.40 -7.74
C ALA A 35 -7.58 7.81 -9.00
N GLY A 36 -8.14 6.73 -9.54
CA GLY A 36 -7.65 6.08 -10.76
C GLY A 36 -7.83 6.95 -12.00
N ILE A 37 -8.95 7.65 -12.13
CA ILE A 37 -9.17 8.62 -13.22
C ILE A 37 -8.13 9.74 -13.15
N ALA A 38 -7.93 10.32 -11.96
CA ALA A 38 -6.91 11.36 -11.77
C ALA A 38 -5.50 10.84 -12.12
N ALA A 39 -5.15 9.64 -11.68
CA ALA A 39 -3.86 9.02 -11.99
C ALA A 39 -3.69 8.72 -13.48
N CYS A 40 -4.74 8.26 -14.18
CA CYS A 40 -4.71 8.06 -15.63
C CYS A 40 -4.53 9.36 -16.41
N LEU A 41 -5.14 10.47 -15.97
CA LEU A 41 -4.93 11.78 -16.58
C LEU A 41 -3.47 12.24 -16.42
N CYS A 42 -2.89 12.10 -15.23
CA CYS A 42 -1.45 12.33 -15.03
C CYS A 42 -0.59 11.39 -15.88
N GLY A 43 -0.99 10.12 -15.98
CA GLY A 43 -0.34 9.10 -16.79
C GLY A 43 -0.31 9.43 -18.27
N LEU A 44 -1.34 10.08 -18.82
CA LEU A 44 -1.36 10.56 -20.20
C LEU A 44 -0.30 11.65 -20.43
N SER A 45 -0.16 12.60 -19.53
CA SER A 45 0.90 13.63 -19.61
C SER A 45 2.29 13.00 -19.54
N TYR A 46 2.51 12.03 -18.65
CA TYR A 46 3.78 11.30 -18.58
C TYR A 46 4.04 10.44 -19.83
N ALA A 47 3.00 9.82 -20.38
CA ALA A 47 3.09 9.04 -21.61
C ALA A 47 3.55 9.92 -22.78
N GLU A 48 2.97 11.11 -22.93
CA GLU A 48 3.38 12.09 -23.94
C GLU A 48 4.85 12.52 -23.75
N LEU A 49 5.23 12.95 -22.54
CA LEU A 49 6.60 13.37 -22.23
C LEU A 49 7.63 12.25 -22.45
N SER A 50 7.31 11.02 -22.03
CA SER A 50 8.20 9.87 -22.21
C SER A 50 8.38 9.44 -23.67
N SER A 51 7.39 9.73 -24.52
CA SER A 51 7.49 9.51 -25.97
C SER A 51 8.37 10.55 -26.66
N MET A 52 8.35 11.80 -26.20
CA MET A 52 9.15 12.90 -26.74
C MET A 52 10.59 12.89 -26.22
N ILE A 53 10.79 12.49 -24.96
CA ILE A 53 12.06 12.56 -24.23
C ILE A 53 12.38 11.15 -23.70
N PRO A 54 12.85 10.22 -24.56
CA PRO A 54 13.06 8.81 -24.19
C PRO A 54 14.37 8.58 -23.41
N ILE A 55 14.69 9.45 -22.45
CA ILE A 55 15.85 9.34 -21.57
C ILE A 55 15.42 8.99 -20.15
N SER A 56 16.32 8.34 -19.40
CA SER A 56 16.07 7.95 -18.01
C SER A 56 16.12 9.17 -17.09
N GLY A 57 15.13 9.29 -16.20
CA GLY A 57 15.13 10.31 -15.15
C GLY A 57 13.74 10.82 -14.70
N SER A 58 12.66 10.25 -15.24
CA SER A 58 11.28 10.55 -14.83
C SER A 58 10.97 12.06 -14.91
N ALA A 59 10.04 12.57 -14.10
CA ALA A 59 9.60 13.96 -14.11
C ALA A 59 10.74 14.97 -13.93
N TYR A 60 11.78 14.65 -13.14
CA TYR A 60 12.95 15.54 -12.99
C TYR A 60 13.54 15.91 -14.36
N THR A 61 13.84 14.91 -15.19
CA THR A 61 14.45 15.13 -16.51
C THR A 61 13.49 15.78 -17.50
N TYR A 62 12.20 15.46 -17.43
CA TYR A 62 11.18 16.12 -18.26
C TYR A 62 11.07 17.61 -17.93
N THR A 63 11.04 17.94 -16.64
CA THR A 63 11.02 19.34 -16.17
C THR A 63 12.32 20.06 -16.51
N TYR A 64 13.48 19.40 -16.38
CA TYR A 64 14.77 19.98 -16.73
C TYR A 64 14.84 20.39 -18.20
N THR A 65 14.33 19.53 -19.08
CA THR A 65 14.35 19.77 -20.53
C THR A 65 13.33 20.83 -20.95
N SER A 66 12.18 20.95 -20.26
CA SER A 66 11.07 21.81 -20.67
C SER A 66 11.04 23.18 -19.99
N LEU A 67 11.30 23.24 -18.68
CA LEU A 67 11.15 24.45 -17.85
C LEU A 67 12.49 24.95 -17.30
N GLY A 68 13.57 24.17 -17.43
CA GLY A 68 14.90 24.53 -16.98
C GLY A 68 15.21 24.14 -15.54
N GLU A 69 16.39 24.57 -15.09
CA GLU A 69 17.08 24.05 -13.91
C GLU A 69 16.31 24.26 -12.59
N ILE A 70 15.77 25.46 -12.34
CA ILE A 70 15.11 25.79 -11.07
C ILE A 70 13.88 24.91 -10.83
N PHE A 71 13.03 24.75 -11.85
CA PHE A 71 11.83 23.93 -11.74
C PHE A 71 12.19 22.44 -11.61
N ALA A 72 13.22 21.98 -12.33
CA ALA A 72 13.70 20.62 -12.21
C ALA A 72 14.26 20.34 -10.83
N TRP A 73 14.99 21.29 -10.23
CA TRP A 73 15.49 21.18 -8.88
C TRP A 73 14.36 21.03 -7.85
N ILE A 74 13.30 21.84 -7.97
CA ILE A 74 12.10 21.72 -7.11
C ILE A 74 11.46 20.34 -7.25
N VAL A 75 11.23 19.89 -8.49
CA VAL A 75 10.64 18.57 -8.78
C VAL A 75 11.53 17.43 -8.29
N GLY A 76 12.86 17.56 -8.41
CA GLY A 76 13.82 16.57 -7.92
C GLY A 76 13.72 16.38 -6.41
N TRP A 77 13.66 17.48 -5.64
CA TRP A 77 13.45 17.41 -4.19
C TRP A 77 12.09 16.84 -3.81
N ASP A 78 11.02 17.23 -4.51
CA ASP A 78 9.69 16.70 -4.31
C ASP A 78 9.64 15.17 -4.53
N LEU A 79 10.22 14.69 -5.63
CA LEU A 79 10.34 13.25 -5.92
C LEU A 79 11.14 12.50 -4.85
N LEU A 80 12.27 13.05 -4.39
CA LEU A 80 13.06 12.45 -3.32
C LEU A 80 12.23 12.29 -2.04
N LEU A 81 11.51 13.33 -1.63
CA LEU A 81 10.65 13.31 -0.45
C LEU A 81 9.49 12.34 -0.63
N GLN A 82 8.87 12.30 -1.80
CA GLN A 82 7.79 11.39 -2.15
C GLN A 82 8.23 9.93 -2.00
N TYR A 83 9.35 9.55 -2.63
CA TYR A 83 9.85 8.16 -2.57
C TYR A 83 10.28 7.75 -1.16
N ILE A 84 10.90 8.66 -0.40
CA ILE A 84 11.28 8.42 0.99
C ILE A 84 10.02 8.17 1.83
N CYS A 85 9.01 9.05 1.74
CA CYS A 85 7.74 8.91 2.46
C CYS A 85 6.96 7.65 2.03
N ALA A 86 7.02 7.29 0.75
CA ALA A 86 6.39 6.09 0.22
C ALA A 86 7.09 4.82 0.74
N GLY A 87 8.42 4.74 0.65
CA GLY A 87 9.21 3.59 1.15
C GLY A 87 9.02 3.38 2.65
N ALA A 88 9.02 4.48 3.40
CA ALA A 88 8.65 4.57 4.81
C ALA A 88 7.27 3.94 5.06
N THR A 89 6.22 4.46 4.43
CA THR A 89 4.84 3.98 4.58
C THR A 89 4.69 2.51 4.20
N VAL A 90 5.37 2.10 3.13
CA VAL A 90 5.31 0.72 2.64
C VAL A 90 5.90 -0.26 3.63
N SER A 91 6.99 0.12 4.30
CA SER A 91 7.67 -0.71 5.30
C SER A 91 6.81 -0.96 6.55
N VAL A 92 5.95 -0.01 6.93
CA VAL A 92 4.95 -0.25 7.99
C VAL A 92 3.88 -1.23 7.56
N GLY A 93 3.36 -1.07 6.36
CA GLY A 93 2.41 -2.04 5.82
C GLY A 93 3.00 -3.45 5.81
N TRP A 94 4.25 -3.57 5.38
CA TRP A 94 5.01 -4.82 5.42
C TRP A 94 5.11 -5.39 6.84
N SER A 95 5.45 -4.55 7.82
CA SER A 95 5.52 -4.96 9.23
C SER A 95 4.18 -5.49 9.75
N GLY A 96 3.05 -4.87 9.40
CA GLY A 96 1.73 -5.32 9.84
C GLY A 96 1.41 -6.74 9.36
N TYR A 97 1.70 -7.01 8.09
CA TYR A 97 1.54 -8.34 7.49
C TYR A 97 2.51 -9.38 8.07
N VAL A 98 3.75 -9.00 8.37
CA VAL A 98 4.72 -9.90 9.02
C VAL A 98 4.29 -10.25 10.44
N VAL A 99 3.81 -9.28 11.22
CA VAL A 99 3.30 -9.55 12.57
C VAL A 99 2.12 -10.54 12.52
N SER A 100 1.17 -10.35 11.59
CA SER A 100 0.08 -11.31 11.34
C SER A 100 0.60 -12.71 11.02
N LEU A 101 1.61 -12.84 10.13
CA LEU A 101 2.22 -14.14 9.82
C LEU A 101 2.82 -14.83 11.02
N PHE A 102 3.58 -14.10 11.85
CA PHE A 102 4.22 -14.68 13.01
C PHE A 102 3.21 -15.14 14.06
N GLN A 103 2.13 -14.37 14.24
CA GLN A 103 1.00 -14.76 15.08
C GLN A 103 0.34 -16.04 14.56
N ARG A 104 0.04 -16.12 13.26
CA ARG A 104 -0.66 -17.28 12.67
C ARG A 104 0.19 -18.54 12.58
N LEU A 105 1.49 -18.42 12.28
CA LEU A 105 2.38 -19.56 12.07
C LEU A 105 3.00 -20.09 13.36
N PHE A 106 3.36 -19.20 14.28
CA PHE A 106 4.14 -19.55 15.46
C PHE A 106 3.39 -19.31 16.77
N ASN A 107 2.16 -18.78 16.72
CA ASN A 107 1.37 -18.38 17.89
C ASN A 107 2.13 -17.43 18.82
N ILE A 108 3.02 -16.60 18.26
CA ILE A 108 3.81 -15.61 18.99
C ILE A 108 3.00 -14.32 19.04
N GLU A 109 2.56 -13.93 20.24
CA GLU A 109 1.91 -12.64 20.42
C GLU A 109 2.85 -11.48 20.11
N ALA A 110 2.31 -10.45 19.47
CA ALA A 110 3.09 -9.28 19.09
C ALA A 110 3.52 -8.51 20.34
N ILE A 111 4.84 -8.43 20.58
CA ILE A 111 5.38 -7.57 21.62
C ILE A 111 5.21 -6.12 21.14
N HIS A 112 4.30 -5.41 21.78
CA HIS A 112 3.88 -4.05 21.42
C HIS A 112 5.07 -3.07 21.36
N ALA A 113 6.05 -3.24 22.26
CA ALA A 113 7.26 -2.42 22.33
C ALA A 113 8.15 -2.48 21.07
N ILE A 114 8.13 -3.57 20.31
CA ILE A 114 9.00 -3.76 19.11
C ILE A 114 8.22 -3.83 17.79
N THR A 115 6.90 -3.82 17.86
CA THR A 115 6.03 -3.92 16.68
C THR A 115 5.27 -2.62 16.43
N ARG A 116 5.09 -1.80 17.48
CA ARG A 116 4.44 -0.50 17.39
C ARG A 116 5.46 0.63 17.59
N PRO A 117 5.45 1.65 16.73
CA PRO A 117 6.27 2.86 16.91
C PRO A 117 5.80 3.71 18.12
N PRO A 118 6.60 4.71 18.56
CA PRO A 118 6.42 5.38 19.86
C PRO A 118 5.52 6.62 19.81
N PHE A 119 5.31 7.18 18.63
CA PHE A 119 4.57 8.42 18.42
C PHE A 119 3.56 8.24 17.29
N ARG A 120 2.32 8.65 17.51
CA ARG A 120 1.22 8.58 16.54
C ARG A 120 0.61 9.96 16.33
N TRP A 121 0.25 10.26 15.09
CA TRP A 121 -0.59 11.43 14.78
C TRP A 121 -2.05 11.11 15.08
N ASN A 122 -2.68 11.88 15.96
CA ASN A 122 -4.12 11.80 16.20
C ASN A 122 -4.82 12.90 15.39
N GLU A 123 -5.63 12.50 14.40
CA GLU A 123 -6.37 13.42 13.54
C GLU A 123 -7.44 14.21 14.31
N THR A 124 -8.04 13.63 15.35
CA THR A 124 -9.09 14.28 16.15
C THR A 124 -8.53 15.40 17.03
N THR A 125 -7.36 15.19 17.64
CA THR A 125 -6.72 16.19 18.51
C THR A 125 -5.66 17.03 17.80
N SER A 126 -5.38 16.74 16.52
CA SER A 126 -4.30 17.36 15.72
C SER A 126 -2.96 17.42 16.47
N SER A 127 -2.67 16.35 17.23
CA SER A 127 -1.51 16.29 18.12
C SER A 127 -0.78 14.96 18.00
N ILE A 128 0.51 15.00 18.32
CA ILE A 128 1.35 13.80 18.43
C ILE A 128 1.08 13.18 19.80
N VAL A 129 0.52 11.98 19.81
CA VAL A 129 0.23 11.21 21.02
C VAL A 129 1.28 10.11 21.17
N LYS A 130 1.79 9.92 22.38
CA LYS A 130 2.67 8.81 22.71
C LYS A 130 1.86 7.52 22.74
N THR A 131 2.31 6.50 22.03
CA THR A 131 1.72 5.16 22.02
C THR A 131 2.44 4.25 23.02
N ASP A 132 1.83 3.12 23.37
CA ASP A 132 2.47 2.06 24.17
C ASP A 132 3.58 1.30 23.40
N GLY A 133 3.86 1.73 22.18
CA GLY A 133 4.91 1.19 21.32
C GLY A 133 6.28 1.81 21.60
N GLY A 134 7.33 1.05 21.32
CA GLY A 134 8.71 1.52 21.33
C GLY A 134 9.14 1.85 19.92
N ILE A 135 9.65 0.88 19.17
CA ILE A 135 10.14 1.08 17.80
C ILE A 135 9.55 -0.02 16.93
N ASN A 136 9.13 0.30 15.69
CA ASN A 136 8.74 -0.74 14.73
C ASN A 136 9.99 -1.44 14.17
N LEU A 137 10.44 -2.46 14.90
CA LEU A 137 11.64 -3.22 14.57
C LEU A 137 11.51 -3.99 13.23
N PRO A 138 10.40 -4.68 12.93
CA PRO A 138 10.26 -5.37 11.63
C PRO A 138 10.39 -4.41 10.43
N ALA A 139 9.74 -3.24 10.47
CA ALA A 139 9.83 -2.24 9.41
C ALA A 139 11.27 -1.72 9.23
N ILE A 140 11.98 -1.49 10.33
CA ILE A 140 13.39 -1.10 10.32
C ILE A 140 14.27 -2.20 9.71
N CYS A 141 14.07 -3.44 10.15
CA CYS A 141 14.86 -4.57 9.71
C CYS A 141 14.72 -4.78 8.19
N ILE A 142 13.51 -4.68 7.64
CA ILE A 142 13.33 -4.85 6.20
C ILE A 142 13.99 -3.74 5.38
N VAL A 143 13.90 -2.47 5.83
CA VAL A 143 14.59 -1.35 5.16
C VAL A 143 16.09 -1.57 5.16
N PHE A 144 16.66 -2.00 6.30
CA PHE A 144 18.08 -2.30 6.43
C PHE A 144 18.52 -3.45 5.52
N VAL A 145 17.78 -4.56 5.53
CA VAL A 145 18.05 -5.74 4.68
C VAL A 145 17.98 -5.37 3.20
N VAL A 146 16.94 -4.65 2.77
CA VAL A 146 16.78 -4.23 1.37
C VAL A 146 17.88 -3.24 0.97
N THR A 147 18.29 -2.34 1.87
CA THR A 147 19.43 -1.44 1.63
C THR A 147 20.71 -2.23 1.38
N ILE A 148 21.02 -3.24 2.21
CA ILE A 148 22.19 -4.12 2.01
C ILE A 148 22.11 -4.84 0.66
N ILE A 149 20.94 -5.39 0.31
CA ILE A 149 20.73 -6.07 -0.98
C ILE A 149 21.03 -5.12 -2.14
N LEU A 150 20.58 -3.86 -2.06
CA LEU A 150 20.85 -2.84 -3.07
C LEU A 150 22.33 -2.44 -3.14
N LEU A 151 23.07 -2.46 -2.03
CA LEU A 151 24.50 -2.14 -1.98
C LEU A 151 25.37 -3.21 -2.65
N ILE A 152 25.09 -4.49 -2.38
CA ILE A 152 25.75 -5.63 -3.03
C ILE A 152 25.47 -5.61 -4.55
N GLY A 153 24.38 -4.97 -4.93
CA GLY A 153 24.01 -4.71 -6.31
C GLY A 153 23.04 -5.74 -6.80
N VAL A 154 21.82 -5.27 -7.06
CA VAL A 154 20.84 -6.06 -7.79
C VAL A 154 21.15 -5.88 -9.26
N ARG A 155 21.97 -6.77 -9.82
CA ARG A 155 21.96 -7.03 -11.26
C ARG A 155 20.63 -7.71 -11.56
N GLU A 156 19.58 -6.90 -11.63
CA GLU A 156 18.21 -7.32 -11.88
C GLU A 156 18.20 -8.17 -13.16
N SER A 157 17.98 -9.48 -13.02
CA SER A 157 17.53 -10.27 -14.16
C SER A 157 16.07 -9.93 -14.39
N LEU A 158 15.68 -9.54 -15.61
CA LEU A 158 14.28 -9.36 -16.01
C LEU A 158 13.37 -10.52 -15.53
N ARG A 159 13.94 -11.74 -15.40
CA ARG A 159 13.29 -12.93 -14.86
C ARG A 159 12.88 -12.79 -13.38
N PHE A 160 13.75 -12.25 -12.54
CA PHE A 160 13.46 -12.09 -11.10
C PHE A 160 12.33 -11.08 -10.86
N ASN A 161 12.35 -9.96 -11.61
CA ASN A 161 11.25 -8.99 -11.57
C ASN A 161 9.92 -9.57 -12.04
N LEU A 162 9.94 -10.39 -13.09
CA LEU A 162 8.74 -11.08 -13.57
C LEU A 162 8.17 -12.00 -12.48
N VAL A 163 9.02 -12.77 -11.79
CA VAL A 163 8.59 -13.65 -10.69
C VAL A 163 7.87 -12.87 -9.58
N ILE A 164 8.42 -11.75 -9.11
CA ILE A 164 7.79 -10.93 -8.05
C ILE A 164 6.43 -10.39 -8.51
N VAL A 165 6.34 -9.88 -9.74
CA VAL A 165 5.09 -9.36 -10.30
C VAL A 165 4.04 -10.48 -10.45
N THR A 166 4.45 -11.66 -10.92
CA THR A 166 3.57 -12.82 -11.03
C THR A 166 3.05 -13.26 -9.66
N ILE A 167 3.91 -13.36 -8.64
CA ILE A 167 3.48 -13.68 -7.27
C ILE A 167 2.44 -12.66 -6.78
N LYS A 168 2.71 -11.37 -6.98
CA LYS A 168 1.78 -10.29 -6.60
C LYS A 168 0.41 -10.45 -7.26
N LEU A 169 0.38 -10.68 -8.57
CA LEU A 169 -0.87 -10.88 -9.32
C LEU A 169 -1.60 -12.15 -8.89
N CYS A 170 -0.88 -13.26 -8.68
CA CYS A 170 -1.48 -14.51 -8.21
C CYS A 170 -2.16 -14.33 -6.85
N VAL A 171 -1.53 -13.62 -5.92
CA VAL A 171 -2.08 -13.38 -4.58
C VAL A 171 -3.33 -12.50 -4.64
N ILE A 172 -3.32 -11.45 -5.46
CA ILE A 172 -4.48 -10.58 -5.68
C ILE A 172 -5.64 -11.36 -6.32
N LEU A 173 -5.35 -12.18 -7.34
CA LEU A 173 -6.36 -12.99 -8.03
C LEU A 173 -6.91 -14.10 -7.12
N LEU A 174 -6.06 -14.71 -6.29
CA LEU A 174 -6.47 -15.69 -5.29
C LEU A 174 -7.38 -15.04 -4.25
N PHE A 175 -6.97 -13.90 -3.68
CA PHE A 175 -7.78 -13.15 -2.72
C PHE A 175 -9.14 -12.78 -3.32
N THR A 176 -9.15 -12.07 -4.46
CA THR A 176 -10.40 -11.61 -5.08
C THR A 176 -11.28 -12.77 -5.53
N GLY A 177 -10.69 -13.78 -6.18
CA GLY A 177 -11.40 -14.97 -6.64
C GLY A 177 -12.09 -15.74 -5.52
N VAL A 178 -11.42 -15.95 -4.39
CA VAL A 178 -12.04 -16.59 -3.22
C VAL A 178 -13.09 -15.67 -2.58
N ALA A 179 -12.73 -14.41 -2.32
CA ALA A 179 -13.59 -13.47 -1.63
C ALA A 179 -14.94 -13.25 -2.35
N PHE A 180 -14.96 -13.28 -3.69
CA PHE A 180 -16.19 -13.14 -4.47
C PHE A 180 -17.27 -14.19 -4.15
N PHE A 181 -16.88 -15.41 -3.74
CA PHE A 181 -17.84 -16.45 -3.35
C PHE A 181 -18.47 -16.22 -1.96
N TYR A 182 -17.88 -15.33 -1.15
CA TYR A 182 -18.31 -15.07 0.24
C TYR A 182 -18.84 -13.64 0.43
N VAL A 183 -19.15 -12.95 -0.67
CA VAL A 183 -19.70 -11.59 -0.63
C VAL A 183 -21.09 -11.59 -0.01
N LYS A 184 -21.25 -10.79 1.05
CA LYS A 184 -22.54 -10.50 1.70
C LYS A 184 -22.99 -9.10 1.31
N LEU A 185 -24.11 -8.99 0.61
CA LEU A 185 -24.61 -7.71 0.11
C LEU A 185 -24.94 -6.70 1.23
N ASP A 186 -25.21 -7.19 2.44
CA ASP A 186 -25.48 -6.34 3.61
C ASP A 186 -24.27 -5.51 4.03
N ASN A 187 -23.04 -5.98 3.74
CA ASN A 187 -21.83 -5.20 4.04
C ASN A 187 -21.69 -3.93 3.19
N TYR A 188 -22.40 -3.84 2.06
CA TYR A 188 -22.47 -2.62 1.25
C TYR A 188 -23.54 -1.64 1.73
N LYS A 189 -24.30 -1.94 2.79
CA LYS A 189 -25.35 -1.06 3.30
C LYS A 189 -24.93 -0.43 4.64
N PRO A 190 -25.01 0.90 4.80
CA PRO A 190 -25.21 1.92 3.76
C PRO A 190 -23.98 2.06 2.84
N PHE A 191 -24.21 2.23 1.53
CA PHE A 191 -23.09 2.28 0.56
C PHE A 191 -22.23 3.51 0.76
N ILE A 192 -22.87 4.66 0.92
CA ILE A 192 -22.24 5.88 1.42
C ILE A 192 -22.77 6.06 2.85
N PRO A 193 -21.98 5.74 3.88
CA PRO A 193 -22.42 5.94 5.26
C PRO A 193 -22.70 7.42 5.53
N PRO A 194 -23.65 7.74 6.43
CA PRO A 194 -23.95 9.13 6.77
C PRO A 194 -22.73 9.81 7.38
N ASN A 195 -22.54 11.09 7.05
CA ASN A 195 -21.44 11.90 7.58
C ASN A 195 -21.61 12.04 9.12
N GLN A 196 -20.51 11.88 9.87
CA GLN A 196 -20.52 11.86 11.33
C GLN A 196 -20.36 13.24 11.99
N GLY A 197 -20.56 14.33 11.23
CA GLY A 197 -20.49 15.70 11.74
C GLY A 197 -19.12 16.36 11.58
N THR A 198 -18.11 15.64 11.07
CA THR A 198 -16.81 16.19 10.70
C THR A 198 -16.63 16.22 9.18
N PHE A 199 -16.13 17.34 8.67
CA PHE A 199 -15.68 17.44 7.29
C PHE A 199 -14.57 16.40 7.06
N ASN A 200 -14.70 15.57 6.02
CA ASN A 200 -13.81 14.44 5.64
C ASN A 200 -14.08 13.05 6.26
N GLN A 201 -15.12 12.87 7.09
CA GLN A 201 -15.50 11.51 7.57
C GLN A 201 -16.90 11.11 7.07
N PHE A 202 -16.94 10.04 6.28
CA PHE A 202 -18.15 9.49 5.65
C PHE A 202 -18.94 10.53 4.83
N GLY A 203 -20.02 10.10 4.20
CA GLY A 203 -20.73 10.91 3.21
C GLY A 203 -19.89 11.16 1.94
N VAL A 204 -20.38 12.07 1.10
CA VAL A 204 -19.69 12.46 -0.15
C VAL A 204 -18.35 13.12 0.13
N THR A 205 -18.26 13.91 1.20
CA THR A 205 -17.01 14.58 1.61
C THR A 205 -15.94 13.58 2.05
N GLY A 206 -16.31 12.56 2.85
CA GLY A 206 -15.40 11.48 3.23
C GLY A 206 -14.97 10.61 2.04
N MET A 207 -15.88 10.33 1.11
CA MET A 207 -15.57 9.61 -0.14
C MET A 207 -14.55 10.38 -1.01
N LEU A 208 -14.69 11.71 -1.14
CA LEU A 208 -13.73 12.54 -1.89
C LEU A 208 -12.39 12.67 -1.16
N HIS A 209 -12.41 12.81 0.17
CA HIS A 209 -11.19 12.81 0.97
C HIS A 209 -10.42 11.49 0.84
N ALA A 210 -11.14 10.37 0.90
CA ALA A 210 -10.60 9.04 0.70
C ALA A 210 -9.93 8.88 -0.68
N SER A 211 -10.48 9.47 -1.74
CA SER A 211 -9.85 9.39 -3.07
C SER A 211 -8.47 10.05 -3.09
N THR A 212 -8.29 11.14 -2.34
CA THR A 212 -6.99 11.83 -2.20
C THR A 212 -5.97 10.94 -1.47
N ILE A 213 -6.39 10.24 -0.41
CA ILE A 213 -5.52 9.29 0.31
C ILE A 213 -5.17 8.09 -0.60
N LEU A 214 -6.16 7.56 -1.32
CA LEU A 214 -6.01 6.38 -2.17
C LEU A 214 -5.26 6.67 -3.47
N PHE A 215 -5.07 7.93 -3.85
CA PHE A 215 -4.13 8.30 -4.90
C PHE A 215 -2.71 7.76 -4.62
N PHE A 216 -2.35 7.60 -3.33
CA PHE A 216 -1.13 6.92 -2.92
C PHE A 216 -0.97 5.52 -3.51
N ALA A 217 -2.07 4.77 -3.70
CA ALA A 217 -2.03 3.43 -4.28
C ALA A 217 -1.66 3.43 -5.77
N TYR A 218 -1.71 4.57 -6.45
CA TYR A 218 -1.34 4.71 -7.85
C TYR A 218 0.09 5.24 -8.04
N ILE A 219 0.75 5.69 -6.97
CA ILE A 219 2.14 6.15 -7.04
C ILE A 219 3.05 5.02 -7.53
N GLY A 220 4.00 5.36 -8.41
CA GLY A 220 5.01 4.44 -8.91
C GLY A 220 4.90 4.14 -10.41
N PHE A 221 3.84 4.58 -11.11
CA PHE A 221 3.78 4.45 -12.58
C PHE A 221 4.92 5.21 -13.28
N ASP A 222 5.41 6.27 -12.66
CA ASP A 222 6.54 7.09 -13.12
C ASP A 222 7.88 6.34 -13.03
N ALA A 223 7.98 5.32 -12.17
CA ALA A 223 9.16 4.45 -12.14
C ALA A 223 9.38 3.71 -13.47
N VAL A 224 8.33 3.47 -14.27
CA VAL A 224 8.45 2.89 -15.62
C VAL A 224 9.30 3.78 -16.52
N ALA A 225 9.19 5.10 -16.39
CA ALA A 225 9.98 6.06 -17.16
C ALA A 225 11.48 6.01 -16.83
N THR A 226 11.84 5.60 -15.61
CA THR A 226 13.26 5.45 -15.22
C THR A 226 13.96 4.30 -15.96
N ALA A 227 13.20 3.33 -16.49
CA ALA A 227 13.73 2.20 -17.24
C ALA A 227 13.79 2.44 -18.75
N ALA A 228 13.62 3.68 -19.23
CA ALA A 228 13.67 4.01 -20.65
C ALA A 228 14.97 3.53 -21.32
N GLN A 229 16.12 3.69 -20.65
CA GLN A 229 17.43 3.23 -21.15
C GLN A 229 17.59 1.70 -21.22
N GLU A 230 16.75 0.95 -20.50
CA GLU A 230 16.76 -0.51 -20.48
C GLU A 230 15.74 -1.10 -21.47
N THR A 231 15.02 -0.24 -22.21
CA THR A 231 13.92 -0.60 -23.10
C THR A 231 14.36 -0.53 -24.56
N LYS A 232 13.97 -1.53 -25.37
CA LYS A 232 14.34 -1.59 -26.80
C LYS A 232 13.71 -0.45 -27.62
N THR A 233 12.43 -0.17 -27.40
CA THR A 233 11.68 0.87 -28.12
C THR A 233 11.04 1.85 -27.11
N PRO A 234 11.84 2.68 -26.41
CA PRO A 234 11.36 3.48 -25.28
C PRO A 234 10.21 4.41 -25.65
N GLU A 235 10.27 5.03 -26.83
CA GLU A 235 9.26 5.96 -27.38
C GLU A 235 7.84 5.38 -27.45
N LYS A 236 7.70 4.05 -27.53
CA LYS A 236 6.40 3.36 -27.66
C LYS A 236 6.11 2.46 -26.47
N ASP A 237 7.11 1.76 -25.97
CA ASP A 237 6.94 0.75 -24.93
C ASP A 237 6.81 1.38 -23.54
N VAL A 238 7.49 2.51 -23.27
CA VAL A 238 7.38 3.22 -21.98
C VAL A 238 5.99 3.87 -21.83
N PRO A 239 5.47 4.66 -22.78
CA PRO A 239 4.12 5.22 -22.69
C PRO A 239 3.04 4.16 -22.52
N ARG A 240 3.10 3.07 -23.31
CA ARG A 240 2.17 1.94 -23.19
C ARG A 240 2.30 1.27 -21.82
N GLY A 241 3.52 1.11 -21.32
CA GLY A 241 3.79 0.57 -19.99
C GLY A 241 3.12 1.39 -18.89
N ILE A 242 3.26 2.71 -18.93
CA ILE A 242 2.64 3.65 -17.98
C ILE A 242 1.11 3.50 -18.01
N LEU A 243 0.48 3.67 -19.17
CA LEU A 243 -0.98 3.66 -19.28
C LEU A 243 -1.60 2.30 -18.96
N LEU A 244 -1.02 1.21 -19.46
CA LEU A 244 -1.52 -0.14 -19.16
C LEU A 244 -1.34 -0.48 -17.69
N SER A 245 -0.24 -0.05 -17.05
CA SER A 245 -0.02 -0.28 -15.63
C SER A 245 -1.07 0.43 -14.78
N LEU A 246 -1.41 1.67 -15.11
CA LEU A 246 -2.41 2.48 -14.39
C LEU A 246 -3.82 1.90 -14.56
N LEU A 247 -4.22 1.63 -15.80
CA LEU A 247 -5.56 1.09 -16.09
C LEU A 247 -5.76 -0.28 -15.41
N LEU A 248 -4.76 -1.18 -15.53
CA LEU A 248 -4.81 -2.48 -14.89
C LEU A 248 -4.87 -2.36 -13.36
N SER A 249 -4.09 -1.44 -12.77
CA SER A 249 -4.12 -1.20 -11.33
C SER A 249 -5.48 -0.67 -10.88
N ALA A 250 -6.08 0.26 -11.63
CA ALA A 250 -7.39 0.83 -11.29
C ALA A 250 -8.47 -0.24 -11.24
N VAL A 251 -8.53 -1.11 -12.26
CA VAL A 251 -9.47 -2.23 -12.29
C VAL A 251 -9.23 -3.16 -11.11
N ILE A 252 -7.99 -3.55 -10.86
CA ILE A 252 -7.64 -4.45 -9.75
C ILE A 252 -8.02 -3.84 -8.39
N TYR A 253 -7.75 -2.57 -8.15
CA TYR A 253 -8.03 -1.94 -6.86
C TYR A 253 -9.53 -1.82 -6.60
N ILE A 254 -10.31 -1.54 -7.64
CA ILE A 254 -11.78 -1.57 -7.57
C ILE A 254 -12.26 -2.99 -7.24
N LEU A 255 -11.76 -4.02 -7.92
CA LEU A 255 -12.13 -5.42 -7.67
C LEU A 255 -11.75 -5.89 -6.26
N VAL A 256 -10.54 -5.55 -5.79
CA VAL A 256 -10.08 -5.85 -4.42
C VAL A 256 -10.97 -5.14 -3.39
N SER A 257 -11.36 -3.89 -3.64
CA SER A 257 -12.24 -3.14 -2.74
C SER A 257 -13.64 -3.72 -2.67
N ILE A 258 -14.20 -4.12 -3.83
CA ILE A 258 -15.50 -4.82 -3.89
C ILE A 258 -15.40 -6.10 -3.08
N ALA A 259 -14.39 -6.94 -3.33
CA ALA A 259 -14.18 -8.19 -2.63
C ALA A 259 -14.01 -8.01 -1.11
N LEU A 260 -13.15 -7.07 -0.69
CA LEU A 260 -12.84 -6.83 0.72
C LEU A 260 -14.06 -6.38 1.52
N ILE A 261 -14.78 -5.36 1.02
CA ILE A 261 -16.01 -4.87 1.66
C ILE A 261 -17.11 -5.91 1.61
N GLY A 262 -17.18 -6.69 0.53
CA GLY A 262 -18.16 -7.76 0.39
C GLY A 262 -18.04 -8.82 1.47
N VAL A 263 -16.82 -9.15 1.89
CA VAL A 263 -16.56 -10.16 2.93
C VAL A 263 -16.65 -9.56 4.34
N VAL A 264 -16.09 -8.37 4.55
CA VAL A 264 -15.91 -7.79 5.89
C VAL A 264 -16.63 -6.46 6.05
N CYS A 265 -17.35 -6.35 7.18
CA CYS A 265 -17.76 -5.11 7.85
C CYS A 265 -16.76 -3.97 7.68
N TYR A 266 -17.04 -2.87 6.94
CA TYR A 266 -16.09 -1.76 6.83
C TYR A 266 -15.63 -1.23 8.20
N LYS A 267 -16.49 -1.32 9.23
CA LYS A 267 -16.19 -0.95 10.62
C LYS A 267 -15.09 -1.79 11.28
N ASN A 268 -14.86 -3.01 10.79
CA ASN A 268 -13.88 -3.95 11.31
C ASN A 268 -12.59 -3.97 10.47
N LEU A 269 -12.47 -3.10 9.47
CA LEU A 269 -11.33 -3.08 8.55
C LEU A 269 -10.17 -2.19 9.00
N ASP A 270 -10.26 -1.55 10.17
CA ASP A 270 -9.17 -0.76 10.76
C ASP A 270 -8.09 -1.65 11.39
N VAL A 271 -7.45 -2.47 10.56
CA VAL A 271 -6.39 -3.40 10.94
C VAL A 271 -5.19 -3.25 10.00
N SER A 272 -4.02 -3.72 10.42
CA SER A 272 -2.79 -3.66 9.59
C SER A 272 -2.72 -4.71 8.48
N TYR A 273 -3.65 -5.68 8.46
CA TYR A 273 -3.67 -6.83 7.56
C TYR A 273 -5.09 -7.13 6.99
N PRO A 274 -5.79 -6.15 6.39
CA PRO A 274 -7.22 -6.27 6.09
C PRO A 274 -7.56 -7.41 5.10
N LEU A 275 -6.68 -7.74 4.16
CA LEU A 275 -6.95 -8.80 3.18
C LEU A 275 -6.88 -10.20 3.79
N SER A 276 -5.96 -10.47 4.71
CA SER A 276 -5.91 -11.76 5.41
C SER A 276 -6.96 -11.84 6.50
N LEU A 277 -7.34 -10.74 7.13
CA LEU A 277 -8.51 -10.68 8.02
C LEU A 277 -9.77 -11.14 7.27
N ALA A 278 -9.96 -10.73 6.01
CA ALA A 278 -11.10 -11.21 5.23
C ALA A 278 -11.06 -12.72 4.97
N MET A 279 -9.87 -13.30 4.72
CA MET A 279 -9.73 -14.76 4.58
C MET A 279 -10.00 -15.51 5.90
N GLU A 280 -9.63 -14.91 7.03
CA GLU A 280 -9.94 -15.41 8.36
C GLU A 280 -11.44 -15.36 8.65
N MET A 281 -12.13 -14.26 8.28
CA MET A 281 -13.59 -14.15 8.43
C MET A 281 -14.38 -15.12 7.55
N ILE A 282 -13.76 -15.62 6.48
CA ILE A 282 -14.30 -16.73 5.67
C ILE A 282 -14.14 -18.08 6.38
N GLY A 283 -13.29 -18.16 7.41
CA GLY A 283 -13.00 -19.38 8.17
C GLY A 283 -11.78 -20.14 7.66
N SER A 284 -10.87 -19.50 6.92
CA SER A 284 -9.69 -20.15 6.34
C SER A 284 -8.38 -19.50 6.74
N ASP A 285 -7.82 -19.92 7.88
CA ASP A 285 -6.50 -19.48 8.35
C ASP A 285 -5.38 -19.83 7.36
N ARG A 286 -5.50 -20.95 6.65
CA ARG A 286 -4.54 -21.35 5.62
C ARG A 286 -4.49 -20.34 4.47
N LEU A 287 -5.65 -19.86 4.03
CA LEU A 287 -5.71 -18.83 2.98
C LEU A 287 -5.21 -17.49 3.50
N ALA A 288 -5.51 -17.13 4.75
CA ALA A 288 -4.97 -15.94 5.39
C ALA A 288 -3.43 -15.94 5.39
N VAL A 289 -2.80 -17.07 5.76
CA VAL A 289 -1.33 -17.24 5.74
C VAL A 289 -0.77 -17.12 4.31
N ILE A 290 -1.40 -17.75 3.31
CA ILE A 290 -0.95 -17.67 1.91
C ILE A 290 -1.02 -16.23 1.40
N VAL A 291 -2.12 -15.53 1.69
CA VAL A 291 -2.31 -14.13 1.31
C VAL A 291 -1.28 -13.24 1.99
N ASP A 292 -1.07 -13.40 3.30
CA ASP A 292 -0.06 -12.66 4.05
C ASP A 292 1.35 -12.87 3.48
N LEU A 293 1.77 -14.12 3.25
CA LEU A 293 3.08 -14.45 2.66
C LEU A 293 3.27 -13.76 1.31
N GLY A 294 2.23 -13.83 0.48
CA GLY A 294 2.20 -13.18 -0.83
C GLY A 294 2.35 -11.67 -0.76
N ILE A 295 1.65 -11.03 0.19
CA ILE A 295 1.69 -9.58 0.40
C ILE A 295 3.05 -9.16 0.98
N VAL A 296 3.64 -9.92 1.91
CA VAL A 296 4.98 -9.67 2.44
C VAL A 296 6.02 -9.68 1.32
N LEU A 297 6.02 -10.71 0.48
CA LEU A 297 6.94 -10.80 -0.68
C LEU A 297 6.73 -9.65 -1.67
N SER A 298 5.46 -9.33 -1.95
CA SER A 298 5.06 -8.23 -2.83
C SER A 298 5.55 -6.87 -2.32
N LEU A 299 5.32 -6.57 -1.04
CA LEU A 299 5.69 -5.31 -0.40
C LEU A 299 7.22 -5.18 -0.28
N THR A 300 7.98 -6.26 -0.05
CA THR A 300 9.45 -6.22 -0.11
C THR A 300 9.94 -5.72 -1.47
N GLY A 301 9.30 -6.16 -2.57
CA GLY A 301 9.61 -5.68 -3.92
C GLY A 301 9.35 -4.19 -4.11
N VAL A 302 8.31 -3.65 -3.46
CA VAL A 302 7.98 -2.21 -3.50
C VAL A 302 8.97 -1.39 -2.68
N ILE A 303 9.37 -1.87 -1.50
CA ILE A 303 10.41 -1.21 -0.66
C ILE A 303 11.72 -1.11 -1.44
N LEU A 304 12.11 -2.16 -2.15
CA LEU A 304 13.30 -2.16 -3.01
C LEU A 304 13.25 -1.04 -4.06
N VAL A 305 12.11 -0.89 -4.75
CA VAL A 305 11.93 0.19 -5.73
C VAL A 305 11.97 1.57 -5.06
N ASN A 306 11.34 1.73 -3.90
CA ASN A 306 11.29 3.00 -3.17
C ASN A 306 12.63 3.43 -2.56
N ILE A 307 13.62 2.53 -2.48
CA ILE A 307 15.02 2.89 -2.13
C ILE A 307 15.84 3.10 -3.41
N LEU A 308 15.64 2.27 -4.43
CA LEU A 308 16.39 2.33 -5.68
C LEU A 308 16.10 3.60 -6.50
N ALA A 309 14.83 3.95 -6.69
CA ALA A 309 14.42 5.10 -7.49
C ALA A 309 15.00 6.43 -6.98
N PRO A 310 14.83 6.82 -5.70
CA PRO A 310 15.44 8.05 -5.20
C PRO A 310 16.96 7.98 -5.19
N SER A 311 17.58 6.81 -5.02
CA SER A 311 19.04 6.68 -5.14
C SER A 311 19.55 7.06 -6.54
N ARG A 312 18.81 6.69 -7.59
CA ARG A 312 19.14 7.04 -8.97
C ARG A 312 18.88 8.52 -9.26
N ILE A 313 17.75 9.06 -8.82
CA ILE A 313 17.42 10.49 -8.96
C ILE A 313 18.50 11.35 -8.27
N LEU A 314 18.86 11.00 -7.03
CA LEU A 314 19.89 11.72 -6.26
C LEU A 314 21.26 11.67 -6.93
N MET A 315 21.59 10.54 -7.57
CA MET A 315 22.82 10.41 -8.36
C MET A 315 22.78 11.33 -9.59
N THR A 316 21.67 11.36 -10.34
CA THR A 316 21.52 12.24 -11.52
C THR A 316 21.60 13.71 -11.11
N MET A 317 20.89 14.13 -10.06
CA MET A 317 20.97 15.50 -9.55
C MET A 317 22.39 15.88 -9.11
N ALA A 318 23.13 14.95 -8.50
CA ALA A 318 24.53 15.19 -8.13
C ALA A 318 25.48 15.25 -9.34
N GLN A 319 25.16 14.56 -10.45
CA GLN A 319 25.90 14.66 -11.71
C GLN A 319 25.63 15.98 -12.43
N ASP A 320 24.40 16.49 -12.33
CA ASP A 320 23.98 17.77 -12.90
C ASP A 320 24.46 18.98 -12.06
N GLY A 321 25.22 18.76 -10.98
CA GLY A 321 25.76 19.82 -10.12
C GLY A 321 24.75 20.43 -9.13
N LEU A 322 23.51 19.95 -9.14
CA LEU A 322 22.42 20.39 -8.26
C LEU A 322 22.48 19.80 -6.85
N PHE A 323 23.42 18.87 -6.62
CA PHE A 323 23.63 18.23 -5.32
C PHE A 323 25.11 17.95 -5.05
N MET A 324 25.41 17.53 -3.82
CA MET A 324 26.79 17.36 -3.37
C MET A 324 27.54 16.31 -4.24
N PRO A 325 28.68 16.65 -4.88
CA PRO A 325 29.34 15.78 -5.88
C PRO A 325 29.75 14.40 -5.35
N PHE A 326 29.98 14.29 -4.04
CA PHE A 326 30.39 13.04 -3.41
C PHE A 326 29.32 11.95 -3.50
N ILE A 327 28.05 12.30 -3.72
CA ILE A 327 26.90 11.38 -3.73
C ILE A 327 26.76 10.66 -5.08
N ALA A 328 27.25 11.28 -6.16
CA ALA A 328 27.32 10.68 -7.49
C ALA A 328 28.34 9.52 -7.59
N LYS A 329 29.16 9.28 -6.55
CA LYS A 329 30.22 8.28 -6.59
C LYS A 329 29.67 6.86 -6.60
N LEU A 330 29.98 6.12 -7.67
CA LEU A 330 29.64 4.70 -7.83
C LEU A 330 30.58 3.79 -7.03
N HIS A 331 30.07 2.62 -6.64
CA HIS A 331 30.87 1.57 -6.01
C HIS A 331 31.87 0.99 -7.02
N PRO A 332 33.17 0.85 -6.68
CA PRO A 332 34.21 0.44 -7.64
C PRO A 332 33.94 -0.93 -8.28
N THR A 333 33.39 -1.88 -7.52
CA THR A 333 33.15 -3.27 -7.99
C THR A 333 31.75 -3.46 -8.57
N PHE A 334 30.74 -2.87 -7.93
CA PHE A 334 29.32 -3.14 -8.21
C PHE A 334 28.69 -2.10 -9.14
N LYS A 335 29.38 -0.96 -9.34
CA LYS A 335 28.89 0.19 -10.11
C LYS A 335 27.52 0.70 -9.66
N THR A 336 27.19 0.49 -8.38
CA THR A 336 25.95 0.97 -7.74
C THR A 336 26.18 2.33 -7.08
N PRO A 337 25.17 3.22 -7.02
CA PRO A 337 25.26 4.51 -6.33
C PRO A 337 25.18 4.33 -4.81
N TYR A 338 26.16 3.63 -4.23
CA TYR A 338 26.12 3.13 -2.85
C TYR A 338 25.91 4.24 -1.80
N ARG A 339 26.46 5.44 -2.01
CA ARG A 339 26.29 6.58 -1.10
C ARG A 339 24.86 7.10 -1.12
N ALA A 340 24.28 7.27 -2.30
CA ALA A 340 22.89 7.67 -2.45
C ALA A 340 21.95 6.62 -1.82
N THR A 341 22.25 5.33 -1.99
CA THR A 341 21.49 4.22 -1.38
C THR A 341 21.58 4.19 0.13
N ILE A 342 22.77 4.42 0.71
CA ILE A 342 22.91 4.51 2.18
C ILE A 342 22.14 5.71 2.72
N ILE A 343 22.27 6.88 2.09
CA ILE A 343 21.59 8.10 2.54
C ILE A 343 20.07 7.92 2.48
N THR A 344 19.53 7.45 1.35
CA THR A 344 18.09 7.22 1.21
C THR A 344 17.58 6.16 2.18
N GLY A 345 18.29 5.04 2.33
CA GLY A 345 17.96 3.99 3.31
C GLY A 345 17.97 4.50 4.76
N LEU A 346 18.98 5.29 5.14
CA LEU A 346 19.08 5.89 6.48
C LEU A 346 17.98 6.91 6.74
N ILE A 347 17.59 7.73 5.75
CA ILE A 347 16.50 8.67 5.91
C ILE A 347 15.18 7.91 6.09
N ILE A 348 14.91 6.88 5.26
CA ILE A 348 13.72 6.04 5.39
C ILE A 348 13.69 5.35 6.78
N TYR A 349 14.85 4.85 7.23
CA TYR A 349 15.03 4.30 8.57
C TYR A 349 14.69 5.33 9.66
N PHE A 350 15.24 6.55 9.58
CA PHE A 350 15.09 7.57 10.63
C PHE A 350 13.67 8.13 10.68
N VAL A 351 13.07 8.38 9.52
CA VAL A 351 11.68 8.85 9.40
C VAL A 351 10.73 7.87 10.09
N TYR A 352 11.01 6.56 10.11
CA TYR A 352 10.13 5.57 10.76
C TYR A 352 10.56 5.04 12.12
N GLY A 353 11.86 5.05 12.45
CA GLY A 353 12.31 4.75 13.81
C GLY A 353 11.71 5.70 14.84
N ILE A 354 11.32 6.91 14.42
CA ILE A 354 10.84 7.99 15.29
C ILE A 354 9.36 8.30 15.07
N ARG A 355 8.72 8.03 13.93
CA ARG A 355 7.34 8.49 13.67
C ARG A 355 6.43 7.40 13.10
N HIS A 356 5.31 7.14 13.76
CA HIS A 356 4.15 6.46 13.15
C HIS A 356 3.25 7.47 12.45
N SER A 357 2.80 7.13 11.26
CA SER A 357 1.56 7.68 10.72
C SER A 357 0.58 6.54 10.49
N LYS A 358 -0.24 6.24 11.51
CA LYS A 358 -1.71 6.15 11.44
C LYS A 358 -2.30 5.29 12.56
N ASN A 359 -3.55 5.61 12.91
CA ASN A 359 -4.37 4.90 13.89
C ASN A 359 -4.63 3.47 13.41
N TYR A 360 -4.09 2.48 14.10
CA TYR A 360 -4.70 1.14 14.10
C TYR A 360 -5.57 1.07 15.35
N GLN A 361 -6.86 0.77 15.19
CA GLN A 361 -7.62 0.25 16.30
C GLN A 361 -7.07 -1.12 16.69
N GLU A 362 -7.07 -1.32 17.99
CA GLU A 362 -6.45 -2.44 18.68
C GLU A 362 -6.97 -3.76 18.13
N THR A 363 -6.07 -4.75 18.08
CA THR A 363 -6.43 -6.17 18.04
C THR A 363 -7.62 -6.41 18.96
N ILE A 364 -8.80 -6.64 18.40
CA ILE A 364 -9.91 -7.23 19.15
C ILE A 364 -9.36 -8.56 19.65
N PRO A 365 -9.35 -8.84 20.97
CA PRO A 365 -8.92 -10.12 21.49
C PRO A 365 -9.67 -11.23 20.75
N TRP A 366 -8.94 -12.21 20.24
CA TRP A 366 -9.45 -13.36 19.48
C TRP A 366 -10.63 -14.07 20.17
N ALA A 367 -10.68 -14.00 21.52
CA ALA A 367 -11.75 -14.53 22.34
C ALA A 367 -13.07 -13.77 22.15
N ASP A 368 -13.04 -12.45 21.98
CA ASP A 368 -14.24 -11.62 21.91
C ASP A 368 -14.96 -11.72 20.55
N ILE A 369 -14.22 -11.96 19.45
CA ILE A 369 -14.81 -12.18 18.12
C ILE A 369 -15.56 -13.52 18.06
N GLN A 370 -14.99 -14.58 18.64
CA GLN A 370 -15.68 -15.87 18.74
C GLN A 370 -16.90 -15.77 19.65
N GLN A 371 -16.79 -15.06 20.77
CA GLN A 371 -17.86 -14.93 21.74
C GLN A 371 -19.02 -14.07 21.22
N ASP A 372 -18.77 -12.97 20.51
CA ASP A 372 -19.82 -12.13 19.89
C ASP A 372 -20.51 -12.86 18.72
N ASN A 373 -19.77 -13.63 17.92
CA ASN A 373 -20.37 -14.45 16.86
C ASN A 373 -21.20 -15.62 17.40
N TYR A 374 -20.75 -16.27 18.49
CA TYR A 374 -21.49 -17.35 19.15
C TYR A 374 -22.75 -16.81 19.84
N GLN A 375 -22.65 -15.65 20.51
CA GLN A 375 -23.79 -14.96 21.13
C GLN A 375 -24.81 -14.50 20.07
N ARG A 376 -24.36 -13.99 18.92
CA ARG A 376 -25.27 -13.65 17.81
C ARG A 376 -25.93 -14.87 17.19
N GLN A 377 -25.20 -15.96 16.95
CA GLN A 377 -25.80 -17.22 16.47
C GLN A 377 -26.82 -17.77 17.48
N PHE A 378 -26.48 -17.78 18.77
CA PHE A 378 -27.37 -18.23 19.83
C PHE A 378 -28.64 -17.36 19.94
N SER A 379 -28.49 -16.03 19.82
CA SER A 379 -29.63 -15.09 19.83
C SER A 379 -30.55 -15.28 18.61
N LEU A 380 -29.99 -15.59 17.44
CA LEU A 380 -30.74 -15.85 16.23
C LEU A 380 -31.45 -17.21 16.25
N GLU A 381 -30.85 -18.23 16.87
CA GLU A 381 -31.49 -19.53 17.07
C GLU A 381 -32.60 -19.46 18.13
N THR A 382 -32.37 -18.77 19.24
CA THR A 382 -33.41 -18.56 20.27
C THR A 382 -34.58 -17.73 19.76
N MET A 383 -34.35 -16.70 18.94
CA MET A 383 -35.44 -15.97 18.28
C MET A 383 -36.21 -16.82 17.25
N LYS A 384 -35.54 -17.75 16.55
CA LYS A 384 -36.22 -18.69 15.64
C LYS A 384 -37.08 -19.71 16.40
N LEU A 385 -36.60 -20.18 17.55
CA LEU A 385 -37.32 -21.12 18.41
C LEU A 385 -38.56 -20.46 19.03
N LEU A 386 -38.41 -19.24 19.57
CA LEU A 386 -39.54 -18.46 20.12
C LEU A 386 -40.59 -18.16 19.05
N ASN A 387 -40.19 -17.74 17.84
CA ASN A 387 -41.13 -17.56 16.73
C ASN A 387 -41.80 -18.87 16.31
N SER A 388 -41.14 -20.03 16.43
CA SER A 388 -41.73 -21.32 16.10
C SER A 388 -42.71 -21.82 17.17
N GLU A 389 -42.46 -21.55 18.45
CA GLU A 389 -43.39 -21.83 19.54
C GLU A 389 -44.62 -20.91 19.49
N GLU A 390 -44.45 -19.61 19.24
CA GLU A 390 -45.58 -18.69 19.05
C GLU A 390 -46.47 -19.09 17.86
N LEU A 391 -45.87 -19.59 16.76
CA LEU A 391 -46.61 -20.11 15.61
C LEU A 391 -47.31 -21.46 15.89
N SER A 392 -46.86 -22.22 16.88
CA SER A 392 -47.52 -23.46 17.31
C SER A 392 -48.69 -23.20 18.26
N LEU A 393 -48.55 -22.23 19.18
CA LEU A 393 -49.60 -21.80 20.10
C LEU A 393 -50.71 -20.99 19.43
N ALA A 394 -50.44 -20.37 18.28
CA ALA A 394 -51.45 -19.69 17.47
C ALA A 394 -52.26 -20.64 16.56
N LYS A 395 -51.94 -21.94 16.55
CA LYS A 395 -52.61 -22.98 15.73
C LYS A 395 -53.45 -23.98 16.54
N GLU A 396 -53.38 -23.93 17.87
CA GLU A 396 -54.36 -24.52 18.79
C GLU A 396 -55.43 -23.48 19.16
#